data_AF-A0A5A9DS92-F1
#
_entry.id   AF-A0A5A9DS92-F1
#
_cell.length_a   1.000
_cell.length_b   1.000
_cell.length_c   1.000
_cell.angle_alpha   90.00
_cell.angle_beta   90.00
_cell.angle_gamma   90.00
#
_symmetry.space_group_name_H-M   'P 1'
#
loop_
_entity.id
_entity.type
_entity.pdbx_description
1 polymer ?
#
loop_
_entity_poly.entity_id
_entity_poly.type
_entity_poly.pdbx_seq_one_letter_code
_entity_poly.pdbx_strand_id
1 'polypeptide(L)'
;MKKIMGITMNLFVLASVFVLAVGCSSPKESDENVKTIQTFLEKEFTGPNDELTYALEQDGAFPPELEEYVVENYKPLVMNWEDMINTNHILFFQRFAYENGYQLKPTNIDIQKDQDHTYDYEVEVKYRKDGQTDTAAITARINLNDDGKIVTIRNMNDDGLVEIMEQ
;
A
#
# COMPACT_ATOMS: atom_id res chain seq x y z
N MET A 1 3.13 -62.44 -40.58
CA MET A 1 2.14 -62.74 -39.51
C MET A 1 2.88 -62.88 -38.18
N LYS A 2 2.51 -62.07 -37.17
CA LYS A 2 2.60 -62.32 -35.70
C LYS A 2 4.01 -62.62 -35.12
N LYS A 3 4.51 -62.02 -34.03
CA LYS A 3 3.86 -61.47 -32.82
C LYS A 3 4.94 -60.89 -31.86
N ILE A 4 4.58 -59.84 -31.10
CA ILE A 4 4.78 -59.64 -29.62
C ILE A 4 6.22 -59.38 -29.13
N MET A 5 6.57 -58.56 -28.13
CA MET A 5 5.99 -57.57 -27.18
C MET A 5 7.23 -56.74 -26.75
N GLY A 6 7.18 -55.42 -26.58
CA GLY A 6 6.91 -54.81 -25.27
C GLY A 6 8.18 -54.20 -24.64
N ILE A 7 7.98 -53.28 -23.68
CA ILE A 7 8.98 -52.61 -22.80
C ILE A 7 9.52 -51.31 -23.43
N THR A 8 9.22 -50.09 -22.95
CA THR A 8 9.51 -49.49 -21.63
C THR A 8 8.59 -48.25 -21.45
N MET A 9 7.84 -48.13 -20.36
CA MET A 9 8.17 -47.55 -19.04
C MET A 9 7.97 -46.02 -18.97
N ASN A 10 7.03 -45.64 -18.11
CA ASN A 10 6.51 -44.30 -17.84
C ASN A 10 7.51 -43.34 -17.18
N LEU A 11 7.32 -42.05 -17.48
CA LEU A 11 7.31 -40.88 -16.57
C LEU A 11 8.61 -40.53 -15.82
N PHE A 12 9.16 -39.32 -16.03
CA PHE A 12 9.42 -38.34 -14.96
C PHE A 12 9.73 -36.93 -15.51
N VAL A 13 9.22 -35.96 -14.76
CA VAL A 13 9.13 -34.49 -14.90
C VAL A 13 10.50 -33.81 -14.82
N LEU A 14 10.68 -32.62 -15.44
CA LEU A 14 11.17 -31.37 -14.82
C LEU A 14 11.60 -30.31 -15.85
N ALA A 15 10.97 -29.12 -15.80
CA ALA A 15 11.57 -27.80 -16.03
C ALA A 15 10.52 -26.72 -15.70
N SER A 16 10.42 -26.39 -14.41
CA SER A 16 10.82 -25.10 -13.83
C SER A 16 9.82 -23.97 -14.09
N VAL A 17 8.77 -23.96 -13.27
CA VAL A 17 7.97 -22.75 -13.00
C VAL A 17 8.87 -21.80 -12.20
N PHE A 18 9.27 -20.68 -12.81
CA PHE A 18 9.81 -19.54 -12.06
C PHE A 18 8.65 -18.92 -11.29
N VAL A 19 8.47 -19.35 -10.04
CA VAL A 19 7.65 -18.59 -9.08
C VAL A 19 8.54 -17.43 -8.64
N LEU A 20 8.28 -16.24 -9.16
CA LEU A 20 8.75 -15.02 -8.51
C LEU A 20 8.07 -14.99 -7.14
N ALA A 21 8.84 -15.27 -6.10
CA ALA A 21 8.45 -14.92 -4.74
C ALA A 21 8.40 -13.40 -4.69
N VAL A 22 7.22 -12.82 -4.93
CA VAL A 22 6.88 -11.53 -4.36
C VAL A 22 6.94 -11.73 -2.85
N GLY A 23 7.98 -11.18 -2.23
CA GLY A 23 8.11 -11.10 -0.79
C GLY A 23 7.09 -10.12 -0.22
N CYS A 24 5.80 -10.42 -0.34
CA CYS A 24 4.87 -10.00 0.69
C CYS A 24 5.23 -10.85 1.90
N SER A 25 5.91 -10.27 2.89
CA SER A 25 5.86 -10.80 4.24
C SER A 25 4.38 -10.89 4.60
N SER A 26 3.80 -12.09 4.48
CA SER A 26 2.42 -12.29 4.88
C SER A 26 2.38 -12.08 6.39
N PRO A 27 1.46 -11.25 6.92
CA PRO A 27 1.26 -11.15 8.35
C PRO A 27 1.07 -12.56 8.90
N LYS A 28 1.76 -12.89 10.00
CA LYS A 28 1.42 -14.09 10.78
C LYS A 28 -0.07 -13.98 11.11
N GLU A 29 -0.90 -14.83 10.49
CA GLU A 29 -2.35 -14.83 10.61
C GLU A 29 -2.80 -14.76 12.08
N SER A 30 -3.41 -13.64 12.48
CA SER A 30 -4.76 -13.55 13.07
C SER A 30 -5.13 -12.16 13.65
N ASP A 31 -4.47 -11.07 13.29
CA ASP A 31 -4.82 -9.73 13.80
C ASP A 31 -5.55 -8.91 12.71
N GLU A 32 -6.87 -8.77 12.83
CA GLU A 32 -7.67 -7.93 11.94
C GLU A 32 -7.20 -6.46 11.94
N ASN A 33 -6.63 -5.97 13.05
CA ASN A 33 -6.06 -4.62 13.09
C ASN A 33 -4.86 -4.49 12.15
N VAL A 34 -3.99 -5.50 12.10
CA VAL A 34 -2.83 -5.50 11.18
C VAL A 34 -3.31 -5.48 9.74
N LYS A 35 -4.40 -6.17 9.40
CA LYS A 35 -5.01 -6.12 8.06
C LYS A 35 -5.56 -4.73 7.74
N THR A 36 -6.24 -4.07 8.68
CA THR A 36 -6.72 -2.68 8.51
C THR A 36 -5.55 -1.74 8.24
N ILE A 37 -4.49 -1.81 9.06
CA ILE A 37 -3.29 -0.98 8.91
C ILE A 37 -2.63 -1.26 7.55
N GLN A 38 -2.41 -2.52 7.20
CA GLN A 38 -1.79 -2.88 5.94
C GLN A 38 -2.59 -2.38 4.75
N THR A 39 -3.92 -2.54 4.76
CA THR A 39 -4.78 -2.04 3.68
C THR A 39 -4.69 -0.53 3.55
N PHE A 40 -4.65 0.19 4.68
CA PHE A 40 -4.48 1.64 4.68
C PHE A 40 -3.14 2.07 4.09
N LEU A 41 -2.03 1.45 4.53
CA LEU A 41 -0.69 1.77 4.04
C LEU A 41 -0.51 1.42 2.56
N GLU A 42 -1.06 0.29 2.11
CA GLU A 42 -1.05 -0.09 0.69
C GLU A 42 -1.77 0.94 -0.16
N LYS A 43 -2.90 1.48 0.31
CA LYS A 43 -3.63 2.55 -0.39
C LYS A 43 -2.85 3.85 -0.38
N GLU A 44 -2.39 4.32 0.78
CA GLU A 44 -1.71 5.61 0.92
C GLU A 44 -0.41 5.69 0.10
N PHE A 45 0.32 4.58 0.00
CA PHE A 45 1.62 4.55 -0.69
C PHE A 45 1.59 3.94 -2.09
N THR A 46 0.41 3.66 -2.66
CA THR A 46 0.24 3.22 -4.05
C THR A 46 -0.51 4.26 -4.86
N GLY A 47 0.12 4.77 -5.92
CA GLY A 47 -0.53 5.66 -6.87
C GLY A 47 0.20 6.98 -7.11
N PRO A 48 -0.50 8.00 -7.63
CA PRO A 48 -1.94 8.03 -7.90
C PRO A 48 -2.35 7.03 -9.00
N ASN A 49 -3.50 6.37 -8.83
CA ASN A 49 -4.10 5.54 -9.88
C ASN A 49 -4.98 6.40 -10.82
N ASP A 50 -5.50 5.83 -11.91
CA ASP A 50 -6.31 6.57 -12.89
C ASP A 50 -7.56 7.21 -12.27
N GLU A 51 -8.19 6.52 -11.32
CA GLU A 51 -9.39 6.99 -10.61
C GLU A 51 -9.09 8.21 -9.74
N LEU A 52 -8.03 8.15 -8.92
CA LEU A 52 -7.59 9.28 -8.10
C LEU A 52 -7.09 10.43 -8.98
N THR A 53 -6.37 10.13 -10.07
CA THR A 53 -5.91 11.14 -11.04
C THR A 53 -7.09 11.90 -11.60
N TYR A 54 -8.13 11.20 -12.06
CA TYR A 54 -9.36 11.81 -12.55
C TYR A 54 -10.04 12.67 -11.47
N ALA A 55 -10.13 12.18 -10.23
CA ALA A 55 -10.74 12.90 -9.13
C ALA A 55 -9.96 14.19 -8.74
N LEU A 56 -8.63 14.17 -8.80
CA LEU A 56 -7.76 15.32 -8.54
C LEU A 56 -7.78 16.36 -9.67
N GLU A 57 -8.16 15.97 -10.89
CA GLU A 57 -8.31 16.87 -12.03
C GLU A 57 -9.62 17.68 -12.03
N GLN A 58 -10.59 17.32 -11.17
CA GLN A 58 -11.88 18.01 -11.12
C GLN A 58 -11.78 19.38 -10.43
N ASP A 59 -12.61 20.33 -10.88
CA ASP A 59 -12.59 21.70 -10.38
C ASP A 59 -13.04 21.79 -8.91
N GLY A 60 -12.22 22.43 -8.08
CA GLY A 60 -12.53 22.73 -6.67
C GLY A 60 -11.47 22.19 -5.71
N ALA A 61 -11.50 22.65 -4.45
CA ALA A 61 -10.52 22.20 -3.44
C ALA A 61 -10.75 20.75 -2.97
N PHE A 62 -12.01 20.30 -3.02
CA PHE A 62 -12.43 18.95 -2.66
C PHE A 62 -13.70 18.60 -3.47
N PRO A 63 -13.56 18.26 -4.76
CA PRO A 63 -14.69 17.95 -5.64
C PRO A 63 -15.40 16.65 -5.22
N PRO A 64 -16.67 16.45 -5.60
CA PRO A 64 -17.44 15.25 -5.23
C PRO A 64 -16.77 13.93 -5.61
N GLU A 65 -16.05 13.88 -6.72
CA GLU A 65 -15.31 12.72 -7.21
C GLU A 65 -14.16 12.35 -6.26
N LEU A 66 -13.51 13.35 -5.66
CA LEU A 66 -12.47 13.14 -4.67
C LEU A 66 -13.05 12.70 -3.33
N GLU A 67 -14.22 13.23 -2.94
CA GLU A 67 -14.96 12.74 -1.79
C GLU A 67 -15.37 11.28 -1.95
N GLU A 68 -15.92 10.92 -3.11
CA GLU A 68 -16.31 9.54 -3.45
C GLU A 68 -15.10 8.60 -3.34
N TYR A 69 -13.98 8.96 -3.97
CA TYR A 69 -12.73 8.19 -3.86
C TYR A 69 -12.31 7.98 -2.40
N VAL A 70 -12.30 9.05 -1.59
CA VAL A 70 -11.90 8.97 -0.18
C VAL A 70 -12.87 8.10 0.63
N VAL A 71 -14.17 8.27 0.42
CA VAL A 71 -15.21 7.51 1.12
C VAL A 71 -15.13 6.03 0.79
N GLU A 72 -14.95 5.66 -0.47
CA GLU A 72 -14.86 4.26 -0.87
C GLU A 72 -13.57 3.60 -0.36
N ASN A 73 -12.44 4.32 -0.42
CA ASN A 73 -11.14 3.75 -0.15
C ASN A 73 -10.72 3.79 1.34
N TYR A 74 -11.16 4.79 2.10
CA TYR A 74 -10.63 5.03 3.45
C TYR A 74 -11.69 4.99 4.56
N LYS A 75 -12.95 5.37 4.31
CA LYS A 75 -14.01 5.32 5.34
C LYS A 75 -14.16 3.93 5.99
N PRO A 76 -13.97 2.79 5.29
CA PRO A 76 -14.00 1.48 5.93
C PRO A 76 -12.80 1.20 6.85
N LEU A 77 -11.75 2.01 6.84
CA LEU A 77 -10.49 1.74 7.56
C LEU A 77 -10.27 2.68 8.76
N VAL A 78 -10.86 3.87 8.72
CA VAL A 78 -10.63 4.93 9.70
C VAL A 78 -11.91 5.24 10.49
N MET A 79 -11.76 5.78 11.70
CA MET A 79 -12.90 6.16 12.55
C MET A 79 -13.60 7.41 12.00
N ASN A 80 -12.83 8.41 11.59
CA ASN A 80 -13.32 9.67 11.05
C ASN A 80 -12.49 10.07 9.82
N TRP A 81 -13.02 9.79 8.63
CA TRP A 81 -12.31 10.08 7.37
C TRP A 81 -12.19 11.59 7.11
N GLU A 82 -13.17 12.40 7.55
CA GLU A 82 -13.14 13.85 7.40
C GLU A 82 -12.01 14.47 8.24
N ASP A 83 -11.81 13.98 9.46
CA ASP A 83 -10.71 14.44 10.31
C ASP A 83 -9.35 14.00 9.73
N MET A 84 -9.27 12.75 9.26
CA MET A 84 -8.04 12.20 8.66
C MET A 84 -7.62 12.90 7.37
N ILE A 85 -8.57 13.34 6.52
CA ILE A 85 -8.23 14.15 5.35
C ILE A 85 -7.76 15.55 5.77
N ASN A 86 -8.44 16.18 6.74
CA ASN A 86 -8.10 17.52 7.22
C ASN A 86 -6.77 17.60 7.98
N THR A 87 -6.31 16.48 8.53
CA THR A 87 -5.03 16.33 9.24
C THR A 87 -3.92 15.73 8.38
N ASN A 88 -4.14 15.64 7.06
CA ASN A 88 -3.16 15.11 6.10
C ASN A 88 -2.70 13.68 6.41
N HIS A 89 -3.60 12.83 6.92
CA HIS A 89 -3.34 11.40 7.09
C HIS A 89 -3.83 10.57 5.89
N ILE A 90 -4.79 11.09 5.12
CA ILE A 90 -5.30 10.46 3.90
C ILE A 90 -4.85 11.29 2.69
N LEU A 91 -4.42 10.61 1.63
CA LEU A 91 -4.00 11.18 0.34
C LEU A 91 -2.80 12.12 0.39
N PHE A 92 -2.09 12.22 1.52
CA PHE A 92 -0.99 13.17 1.66
C PHE A 92 0.11 12.88 0.65
N PHE A 93 0.64 11.65 0.63
CA PHE A 93 1.72 11.29 -0.29
C PHE A 93 1.23 11.21 -1.73
N GLN A 94 -0.01 10.75 -1.95
CA GLN A 94 -0.56 10.64 -3.30
C GLN A 94 -0.81 12.01 -3.95
N ARG A 95 -1.19 13.04 -3.18
CA ARG A 95 -1.33 14.40 -3.67
C ARG A 95 0.02 14.97 -4.11
N PHE A 96 1.05 14.87 -3.27
CA PHE A 96 2.39 15.29 -3.66
C PHE A 96 2.90 14.55 -4.90
N ALA A 97 2.65 13.24 -4.96
CA ALA A 97 3.03 12.44 -6.10
C ALA A 97 2.32 12.88 -7.38
N TYR A 98 1.00 13.10 -7.31
CA TYR A 98 0.20 13.62 -8.43
C TYR A 98 0.70 14.98 -8.90
N GLU A 99 0.81 15.95 -7.99
CA GLU A 99 1.17 17.34 -8.30
C GLU A 99 2.56 17.45 -8.95
N ASN A 100 3.47 16.53 -8.62
CA ASN A 100 4.86 16.57 -9.07
C ASN A 100 5.23 15.48 -10.08
N GLY A 101 4.24 14.72 -10.58
CA GLY A 101 4.43 13.71 -11.64
C GLY A 101 5.17 12.44 -11.19
N TYR A 102 5.08 12.10 -9.90
CA TYR A 102 5.60 10.86 -9.35
C TYR A 102 4.55 9.74 -9.32
N GLN A 103 5.05 8.50 -9.27
CA GLN A 103 4.28 7.29 -8.99
C GLN A 103 4.90 6.56 -7.81
N LEU A 104 4.07 6.22 -6.83
CA LEU A 104 4.45 5.54 -5.60
C LEU A 104 4.05 4.06 -5.64
N LYS A 105 4.88 3.22 -5.03
CA LYS A 105 4.59 1.80 -4.82
C LYS A 105 5.27 1.30 -3.55
N PRO A 106 4.54 0.75 -2.57
CA PRO A 106 5.15 0.11 -1.42
C PRO A 106 5.84 -1.17 -1.90
N THR A 107 7.04 -1.42 -1.38
CA THR A 107 7.85 -2.61 -1.69
C THR A 107 7.99 -3.52 -0.49
N ASN A 108 7.94 -2.95 0.71
CA ASN A 108 7.86 -3.66 1.98
C ASN A 108 6.99 -2.87 2.95
N ILE A 109 6.21 -3.57 3.76
CA ILE A 109 5.40 -3.01 4.85
C ILE A 109 5.69 -3.87 6.08
N ASP A 110 6.36 -3.30 7.07
CA ASP A 110 6.55 -3.93 8.37
C ASP A 110 5.65 -3.25 9.41
N ILE A 111 4.92 -4.07 10.17
CA ILE A 111 3.97 -3.60 11.19
C ILE A 111 4.25 -4.36 12.48
N GLN A 112 4.63 -3.63 13.52
CA GLN A 112 5.00 -4.18 14.82
C GLN A 112 4.02 -3.67 15.87
N LYS A 113 3.36 -4.61 16.58
CA LYS A 113 2.49 -4.24 17.71
C LYS A 113 3.37 -3.79 18.89
N ASP A 114 3.15 -2.56 19.35
CA ASP A 114 3.79 -2.00 20.56
C ASP A 114 2.99 -2.38 21.81
N GLN A 115 1.69 -2.07 21.79
CA GLN A 115 0.74 -2.32 22.88
C GLN A 115 -0.67 -2.45 22.28
N ASP A 116 -1.69 -2.61 23.12
CA ASP A 116 -3.06 -2.75 22.63
C ASP A 116 -3.47 -1.54 21.76
N HIS A 117 -4.02 -1.87 20.59
CA HIS A 117 -4.43 -0.92 19.54
C HIS A 117 -3.36 0.10 19.12
N THR A 118 -2.07 -0.20 19.34
CA THR A 118 -0.96 0.69 19.00
C THR A 118 0.13 -0.09 18.29
N TYR A 119 0.52 0.39 17.11
CA TYR A 119 1.47 -0.26 16.24
C TYR A 119 2.47 0.78 15.73
N ASP A 120 3.73 0.38 15.62
CA ASP A 120 4.72 1.10 14.84
C ASP A 120 4.79 0.43 13.47
N TYR A 121 4.99 1.22 12.41
CA TYR A 121 5.18 0.70 11.07
C TYR A 121 6.38 1.32 10.38
N GLU A 122 6.93 0.56 9.43
CA GLU A 122 7.89 1.02 8.44
C GLU A 122 7.40 0.60 7.04
N VAL A 123 7.37 1.54 6.10
CA VAL A 123 7.05 1.27 4.69
C VAL A 123 8.21 1.69 3.83
N GLU A 124 8.78 0.75 3.07
CA GLU A 124 9.72 1.07 2.00
C GLU A 124 8.93 1.41 0.74
N VAL A 125 8.97 2.67 0.31
CA VAL A 125 8.22 3.18 -0.84
C VAL A 125 9.17 3.46 -1.99
N LYS A 126 8.91 2.80 -3.10
CA LYS A 126 9.55 3.09 -4.38
C LYS A 126 8.81 4.26 -5.03
N TYR A 127 9.53 5.32 -5.39
CA TYR A 127 8.98 6.48 -6.09
C TYR A 127 9.65 6.68 -7.44
N ARG A 128 8.86 7.01 -8.46
CA ARG A 128 9.31 7.07 -9.86
C ARG A 128 8.84 8.35 -10.55
N LYS A 129 9.75 9.06 -11.21
CA LYS A 129 9.49 10.20 -12.12
C LYS A 129 10.44 10.10 -13.31
N ASP A 130 9.96 10.38 -14.52
CA ASP A 130 10.75 10.39 -15.77
C ASP A 130 11.63 9.15 -16.01
N GLY A 131 11.14 7.98 -15.59
CA GLY A 131 11.86 6.71 -15.71
C GLY A 131 12.97 6.49 -14.67
N GLN A 132 13.30 7.49 -13.87
CA GLN A 132 14.19 7.35 -12.71
C GLN A 132 13.42 6.77 -11.54
N THR A 133 14.09 5.99 -10.71
CA THR A 133 13.45 5.36 -9.57
C THR A 133 14.40 5.21 -8.41
N ASP A 134 13.90 5.54 -7.23
CA ASP A 134 14.60 5.43 -5.97
C ASP A 134 13.60 4.98 -4.88
N THR A 135 14.08 4.87 -3.64
CA THR A 135 13.32 4.35 -2.50
C THR A 135 13.53 5.20 -1.26
N ALA A 136 12.47 5.43 -0.49
CA ALA A 136 12.51 6.06 0.83
C ALA A 136 11.79 5.16 1.85
N ALA A 137 12.18 5.26 3.13
CA ALA A 137 11.55 4.54 4.22
C ALA A 137 10.70 5.49 5.06
N ILE A 138 9.41 5.20 5.19
CA ILE A 138 8.49 5.99 6.01
C ILE A 138 8.22 5.22 7.29
N THR A 139 8.44 5.86 8.43
CA THR A 139 8.11 5.31 9.74
C THR A 139 7.07 6.16 10.44
N ALA A 140 6.13 5.53 11.14
CA ALA A 140 5.23 6.26 12.04
C ALA A 140 4.62 5.32 13.07
N ARG A 141 3.88 5.92 14.01
CA ARG A 141 3.03 5.21 14.96
C ARG A 141 1.56 5.37 14.58
N ILE A 142 0.84 4.25 14.55
CA ILE A 142 -0.59 4.19 14.23
C ILE A 142 -1.40 3.63 15.40
N ASN A 143 -2.52 4.26 15.67
CA ASN A 143 -3.42 3.92 16.77
C ASN A 143 -4.82 3.59 16.24
N LEU A 144 -5.42 2.52 16.78
CA LEU A 144 -6.76 2.06 16.42
C LEU A 144 -7.71 2.17 17.62
N ASN A 145 -9.02 2.07 17.38
CA ASN A 145 -10.03 1.89 18.43
C ASN A 145 -10.35 0.40 18.63
N ASP A 146 -11.29 0.12 19.55
CA ASP A 146 -11.78 -1.23 19.85
C ASP A 146 -12.44 -1.93 18.64
N ASP A 147 -12.98 -1.15 17.68
CA ASP A 147 -13.56 -1.67 16.43
C ASP A 147 -12.52 -1.92 15.33
N GLY A 148 -11.22 -1.72 15.63
CA GLY A 148 -10.14 -1.91 14.66
C GLY A 148 -10.11 -0.85 13.55
N LYS A 149 -10.60 0.36 13.82
CA LYS A 149 -10.53 1.53 12.94
C LYS A 149 -9.37 2.44 13.35
N ILE A 150 -8.65 2.98 12.38
CA ILE A 150 -7.54 3.91 12.62
C ILE A 150 -8.09 5.24 13.13
N VAL A 151 -7.48 5.73 14.21
CA VAL A 151 -7.89 6.98 14.91
C VAL A 151 -6.84 8.08 14.73
N THR A 152 -5.55 7.74 14.74
CA THR A 152 -4.48 8.73 14.56
C THR A 152 -3.20 8.09 14.04
N ILE A 153 -2.43 8.89 13.30
CA ILE A 153 -1.07 8.58 12.86
C ILE A 153 -0.16 9.70 13.38
N ARG A 154 0.98 9.37 13.97
CA ARG A 154 1.85 10.35 14.62
C ARG A 154 3.31 9.96 14.54
N ASN A 155 4.17 10.93 14.84
CA ASN A 155 5.63 10.77 14.82
C ASN A 155 6.12 10.27 13.45
N MET A 156 5.50 10.78 12.37
CA MET A 156 5.88 10.42 11.02
C MET A 156 7.27 10.96 10.71
N ASN A 157 8.12 10.09 10.19
CA ASN A 157 9.38 10.43 9.53
C ASN A 157 9.33 9.80 8.14
N ASP A 158 9.37 10.63 7.10
CA ASP A 158 9.26 10.24 5.70
C ASP A 158 10.61 10.18 4.98
N ASP A 159 11.72 10.33 5.73
CA ASP A 159 13.09 10.33 5.21
C ASP A 159 13.33 11.36 4.08
N GLY A 160 12.58 12.47 4.13
CA GLY A 160 12.69 13.55 3.14
C GLY A 160 11.93 13.29 1.84
N LEU A 161 11.06 12.28 1.78
CA LEU A 161 10.32 11.90 0.58
C LEU A 161 9.48 13.07 0.03
N VAL A 162 8.84 13.86 0.89
CA VAL A 162 8.06 15.03 0.45
C VAL A 162 8.97 16.07 -0.19
N GLU A 163 10.10 16.42 0.43
CA GLU A 163 11.04 17.39 -0.12
C GLU A 163 11.65 16.93 -1.45
N ILE A 164 11.82 15.62 -1.64
CA ILE A 164 12.25 15.05 -2.92
C ILE A 164 11.16 15.20 -3.99
N MET A 165 9.90 14.99 -3.63
CA MET A 165 8.80 15.11 -4.58
C MET A 165 8.54 16.56 -5.00
N GLU A 166 8.79 17.55 -4.14
CA GLU A 166 8.63 18.97 -4.47
C GLU A 166 9.71 19.54 -5.42
N GLN A 167 10.71 18.73 -5.83
CA GLN A 167 11.79 19.11 -6.75
C GLN A 167 11.48 18.78 -8.22
#